data_AF-A0A9P0CYX5-F1
#
_entry.id   AF-A0A9P0CYX5-F1
#
_cell.length_a   1.000
_cell.length_b   1.000
_cell.length_c   1.000
_cell.angle_alpha   90.00
_cell.angle_beta   90.00
_cell.angle_gamma   90.00
#
_symmetry.space_group_name_H-M   'P 1'
#
loop_
_entity.id
_entity.type
_entity.pdbx_description
1 polymer ?
#
loop_
_entity_poly.entity_id
_entity_poly.type
_entity_poly.pdbx_seq_one_letter_code
_entity_poly.pdbx_strand_id
1 'polypeptide(L)'
;MEVEDIMCDQSILCPDAVQFDTKISYLIIPASKLWVAIDLIARSILPPISTVCYTVFRNPQVLYQNVRNQIFPAIVAFIANSLSRSLPSVQNKSNPITLTITQDQDGCDRAIITDGNESEAEMSEKSVECMILFEPEEIGIDVIFIHGLHGGIDKTWKQGVWRTSQHKLTNQTPVRRLSSTGDYYVPTKNQSPLKRTLSNIYSKIPNKIARTEENDVDNRDDDEEIKTEDFSPCWPRDWIPKDCPNARVIALNYTTDILWCPTWMKKRKRTNLIERSNEMIEELIKIGVGRKPIMWVGHSKGGLYIKQIMINAFDNNEERLEVQKIFDQTKAIMWYSVPHRGSSLADFTLPLLRRSVELIEMQRNCYFLLDLHKRFLEIIEQEKSDIDIFSFIETSFTLMSFLFLKIVAYQSADPEFGIKCDVPLDHREICKPAGRDCFLYLELIKFLQKYKQD
;
A
#
# COMPACT_ATOMS: atom_id res chain seq x y z
N MET A 1 -32.03 -58.72 -35.51
CA MET A 1 -32.47 -57.64 -34.60
C MET A 1 -31.49 -57.66 -33.45
N GLU A 2 -30.30 -57.12 -33.74
CA GLU A 2 -29.82 -55.80 -33.24
C GLU A 2 -29.18 -55.99 -31.86
N VAL A 3 -27.89 -56.38 -31.82
CA VAL A 3 -26.66 -55.54 -31.81
C VAL A 3 -26.33 -55.14 -30.37
N GLU A 4 -25.44 -55.92 -29.72
CA GLU A 4 -24.01 -55.59 -29.41
C GLU A 4 -23.89 -55.01 -27.99
N ASP A 5 -22.77 -55.06 -27.29
CA ASP A 5 -21.74 -56.07 -27.09
C ASP A 5 -20.96 -55.57 -25.85
N ILE A 6 -20.34 -56.48 -25.12
CA ILE A 6 -19.10 -56.28 -24.33
C ILE A 6 -19.07 -55.18 -23.24
N MET A 7 -19.04 -55.61 -21.97
CA MET A 7 -18.22 -54.97 -20.94
C MET A 7 -17.53 -56.06 -20.12
N CYS A 8 -16.20 -56.05 -20.17
CA CYS A 8 -15.32 -56.98 -19.48
C CYS A 8 -15.09 -56.58 -18.01
N ASP A 9 -14.90 -57.63 -17.25
CA ASP A 9 -14.64 -57.77 -15.82
C ASP A 9 -13.30 -57.20 -15.30
N GLN A 10 -13.34 -56.85 -14.00
CA GLN A 10 -12.29 -56.99 -12.96
C GLN A 10 -11.06 -56.04 -13.04
N SER A 11 -10.51 -55.47 -11.96
CA SER A 11 -10.39 -55.96 -10.57
C SER A 11 -10.03 -54.81 -9.61
N ILE A 12 -10.74 -54.76 -8.47
CA ILE A 12 -10.28 -54.70 -7.07
C ILE A 12 -8.92 -54.02 -6.77
N LEU A 13 -8.96 -52.99 -5.90
CA LEU A 13 -8.21 -52.90 -4.63
C LEU A 13 -8.69 -51.65 -3.83
N CYS A 14 -9.29 -51.91 -2.67
CA CYS A 14 -9.43 -51.00 -1.52
C CYS A 14 -8.54 -51.62 -0.41
N PRO A 15 -8.00 -50.91 0.62
CA PRO A 15 -8.70 -49.88 1.38
C PRO A 15 -7.84 -48.73 1.97
N ASP A 16 -8.52 -47.86 2.73
CA ASP A 16 -8.00 -46.94 3.77
C ASP A 16 -7.40 -45.58 3.34
N ALA A 17 -8.30 -44.62 3.08
CA ALA A 17 -7.99 -43.20 3.18
C ALA A 17 -8.62 -42.60 4.46
N VAL A 18 -7.73 -42.10 5.30
CA VAL A 18 -7.97 -41.42 6.57
C VAL A 18 -8.88 -40.20 6.40
N GLN A 19 -9.85 -40.12 7.30
CA GLN A 19 -10.86 -39.09 7.45
C GLN A 19 -10.22 -37.74 7.85
N PHE A 20 -10.37 -36.72 7.00
CA PHE A 20 -10.19 -35.32 7.40
C PHE A 20 -11.55 -34.61 7.37
N ASP A 21 -12.13 -34.46 8.56
CA ASP A 21 -13.38 -33.76 8.82
C ASP A 21 -13.14 -32.23 8.72
N THR A 22 -13.66 -31.58 7.67
CA THR A 22 -13.80 -30.12 7.61
C THR A 22 -15.29 -29.79 7.45
N LYS A 23 -15.98 -29.64 8.59
CA LYS A 23 -17.33 -29.07 8.64
C LYS A 23 -17.31 -27.60 8.20
N ILE A 24 -17.53 -27.36 6.91
CA ILE A 24 -18.01 -26.06 6.43
C ILE A 24 -19.54 -26.14 6.38
N SER A 25 -20.18 -25.50 7.35
CA SER A 25 -21.63 -25.40 7.46
C SER A 25 -22.18 -24.44 6.39
N TYR A 26 -22.56 -24.96 5.22
CA TYR A 26 -23.31 -24.17 4.24
C TYR A 26 -24.78 -24.06 4.70
N LEU A 27 -25.23 -22.84 5.00
CA LEU A 27 -26.64 -22.56 5.25
C LEU A 27 -27.39 -22.54 3.91
N ILE A 28 -27.96 -23.68 3.51
CA ILE A 28 -28.81 -23.78 2.32
C ILE A 28 -30.18 -23.21 2.66
N ILE A 29 -30.40 -21.91 2.39
CA ILE A 29 -31.72 -21.29 2.49
C ILE A 29 -32.46 -21.55 1.18
N PRO A 30 -33.66 -22.18 1.22
CA PRO A 30 -34.48 -22.36 0.02
C PRO A 30 -34.81 -20.99 -0.59
N ALA A 31 -34.70 -20.84 -1.91
CA ALA A 31 -34.95 -19.59 -2.61
C ALA A 31 -36.31 -18.95 -2.25
N SER A 32 -37.33 -19.76 -2.00
CA SER A 32 -38.65 -19.29 -1.55
C SER A 32 -38.63 -18.58 -0.18
N LYS A 33 -37.80 -19.04 0.77
CA LYS A 33 -37.63 -18.39 2.08
C LYS A 33 -36.75 -17.16 2.00
N LEU A 34 -35.78 -17.15 1.09
CA LEU A 34 -34.93 -15.98 0.82
C LEU A 34 -35.76 -14.83 0.24
N TRP A 35 -36.61 -15.10 -0.75
CA TRP A 35 -37.48 -14.09 -1.34
C TRP A 35 -38.49 -13.52 -0.33
N VAL A 36 -39.04 -14.36 0.56
CA VAL A 36 -39.94 -13.90 1.62
C VAL A 36 -39.19 -13.04 2.65
N ALA A 37 -37.95 -13.40 3.02
CA ALA A 37 -37.13 -12.58 3.91
C ALA A 37 -36.74 -11.25 3.27
N ILE A 38 -36.39 -11.24 1.98
CA ILE A 38 -36.09 -10.03 1.22
C ILE A 38 -37.34 -9.14 1.11
N ASP A 39 -38.52 -9.69 0.85
CA ASP A 39 -39.77 -8.92 0.78
C ASP A 39 -40.16 -8.33 2.16
N LEU A 40 -39.99 -9.09 3.24
CA LEU A 40 -40.21 -8.60 4.61
C LEU A 40 -39.23 -7.50 5.02
N ILE A 41 -37.95 -7.64 4.67
CA ILE A 41 -36.91 -6.63 4.92
C ILE A 41 -37.16 -5.39 4.06
N ALA A 42 -37.52 -5.56 2.79
CA ALA A 42 -37.87 -4.44 1.91
C ALA A 42 -39.10 -3.69 2.45
N ARG A 43 -40.16 -4.39 2.83
CA ARG A 43 -41.38 -3.74 3.36
C ARG A 43 -41.18 -3.08 4.72
N SER A 44 -40.22 -3.52 5.52
CA SER A 44 -39.92 -2.92 6.84
C SER A 44 -38.94 -1.76 6.75
N ILE A 45 -37.96 -1.82 5.84
CA ILE A 45 -36.86 -0.84 5.76
C ILE A 45 -37.11 0.23 4.69
N LEU A 46 -37.75 -0.12 3.57
CA LEU A 46 -37.97 0.82 2.46
C LEU A 46 -38.87 2.00 2.85
N PRO A 47 -39.96 1.84 3.64
CA PRO A 47 -40.78 2.97 4.07
C PRO A 47 -40.05 4.01 4.95
N PRO A 48 -39.30 3.63 6.01
CA PRO A 48 -38.55 4.60 6.81
C PRO A 48 -37.39 5.23 6.02
N ILE A 49 -36.66 4.47 5.19
CA ILE A 49 -35.60 5.05 4.33
C ILE A 49 -36.20 6.02 3.31
N SER A 50 -37.30 5.64 2.65
CA SER A 50 -38.01 6.52 1.72
C SER A 50 -38.50 7.78 2.41
N THR A 51 -39.03 7.68 3.63
CA THR A 51 -39.46 8.82 4.45
C THR A 51 -38.30 9.72 4.86
N VAL A 52 -37.15 9.15 5.23
CA VAL A 52 -35.92 9.90 5.53
C VAL A 52 -35.39 10.59 4.29
N CYS A 53 -35.29 9.88 3.16
CA CYS A 53 -34.87 10.47 1.89
C CYS A 53 -35.84 11.58 1.45
N TYR A 54 -37.15 11.34 1.54
CA TYR A 54 -38.19 12.30 1.19
C TYR A 54 -38.13 13.55 2.07
N THR A 55 -37.93 13.40 3.38
CA THR A 55 -37.76 14.55 4.29
C THR A 55 -36.44 15.30 4.05
N VAL A 56 -35.36 14.59 3.72
CA VAL A 56 -34.06 15.16 3.32
C VAL A 56 -34.17 15.96 2.02
N PHE A 57 -34.88 15.46 1.02
CA PHE A 57 -35.04 16.12 -0.28
C PHE A 57 -36.07 17.28 -0.24
N ARG A 58 -37.09 17.20 0.63
CA ARG A 58 -38.14 18.22 0.71
C ARG A 58 -37.77 19.42 1.60
N ASN A 59 -36.93 19.21 2.62
CA ASN A 59 -36.49 20.27 3.55
C ASN A 59 -34.95 20.29 3.74
N PRO A 60 -34.17 20.57 2.68
CA PRO A 60 -32.70 20.59 2.76
C PRO A 60 -32.18 21.63 3.77
N GLN A 61 -32.96 22.68 4.05
CA GLN A 61 -32.59 23.70 5.04
C GLN A 61 -32.63 23.20 6.47
N VAL A 62 -33.56 22.29 6.83
CA VAL A 62 -33.65 21.71 8.18
C VAL A 62 -32.51 20.72 8.41
N LEU A 63 -32.14 19.95 7.39
CA LEU A 63 -30.94 19.09 7.45
C LEU A 63 -29.67 19.95 7.59
N TYR A 64 -29.53 20.99 6.78
CA TYR A 64 -28.39 21.91 6.89
C TYR A 64 -28.32 22.58 8.27
N GLN A 65 -29.46 23.00 8.83
CA GLN A 65 -29.51 23.60 10.17
C GLN A 65 -29.20 22.58 11.27
N ASN A 66 -29.72 21.36 11.21
CA ASN A 66 -29.42 20.32 12.21
C ASN A 66 -27.97 19.83 12.11
N VAL A 67 -27.43 19.68 10.90
CA VAL A 67 -26.01 19.38 10.69
C VAL A 67 -25.15 20.52 11.22
N ARG A 68 -25.48 21.77 10.91
CA ARG A 68 -24.71 22.95 11.34
C ARG A 68 -24.81 23.22 12.84
N ASN A 69 -25.96 23.00 13.46
CA ASN A 69 -26.24 23.45 14.83
C ASN A 69 -26.15 22.32 15.87
N GLN A 70 -26.24 21.05 15.48
CA GLN A 70 -26.16 19.92 16.41
C GLN A 70 -24.96 19.01 16.12
N ILE A 71 -24.77 18.62 14.86
CA ILE A 71 -23.74 17.63 14.51
C ILE A 71 -22.36 18.29 14.42
N PHE A 72 -22.24 19.42 13.73
CA PHE A 72 -20.97 20.12 13.54
C PHE A 72 -20.37 20.60 14.88
N PRO A 73 -21.14 21.18 15.83
CA PRO A 73 -20.61 21.53 17.14
C PRO A 73 -20.25 20.30 17.97
N ALA A 74 -20.98 19.19 17.86
CA ALA A 74 -20.64 17.94 18.53
C ALA A 74 -19.35 17.30 17.98
N ILE A 75 -19.14 17.34 16.66
CA ILE A 75 -17.91 16.89 16.01
C ILE A 75 -16.74 17.80 16.38
N VAL A 76 -16.94 19.13 16.37
CA VAL A 76 -15.92 20.10 16.79
C VAL A 76 -15.59 19.93 18.27
N ALA A 77 -16.58 19.71 19.13
CA ALA A 77 -16.38 19.45 20.56
C ALA A 77 -15.70 18.09 20.79
N PHE A 78 -16.01 17.06 20.00
CA PHE A 78 -15.32 15.77 20.04
C PHE A 78 -13.85 15.88 19.60
N ILE A 79 -13.58 16.62 18.52
CA ILE A 79 -12.22 16.88 18.03
C ILE A 79 -11.47 17.76 19.03
N ALA A 80 -12.09 18.82 19.56
CA ALA A 80 -11.51 19.66 20.60
C ALA A 80 -11.21 18.86 21.87
N ASN A 81 -12.10 17.97 22.30
CA ASN A 81 -11.84 17.06 23.43
C ASN A 81 -10.75 16.03 23.13
N SER A 82 -10.62 15.58 21.87
CA SER A 82 -9.54 14.68 21.46
C SER A 82 -8.17 15.37 21.41
N LEU A 83 -8.16 16.67 21.10
CA LEU A 83 -6.95 17.50 21.06
C LEU A 83 -6.58 18.08 22.43
N SER A 84 -7.56 18.27 23.32
CA SER A 84 -7.39 18.98 24.59
C SER A 84 -7.15 18.09 25.81
N ARG A 85 -6.83 16.80 25.66
CA ARG A 85 -6.56 15.94 26.83
C ARG A 85 -5.18 16.21 27.46
N SER A 86 -5.13 17.22 28.30
CA SER A 86 -4.56 17.04 29.64
C SER A 86 -5.64 16.41 30.55
N LEU A 87 -5.24 15.32 31.22
CA LEU A 87 -5.80 14.75 32.47
C LEU A 87 -7.00 13.78 32.41
N PRO A 88 -7.09 12.84 33.39
CA PRO A 88 -7.19 11.40 33.14
C PRO A 88 -8.40 10.79 33.88
N SER A 89 -9.33 10.17 33.15
CA SER A 89 -10.41 9.39 33.80
C SER A 89 -11.24 8.57 32.80
N VAL A 90 -10.59 7.88 31.85
CA VAL A 90 -11.22 6.73 31.19
C VAL A 90 -10.12 5.70 30.92
N GLN A 91 -9.64 5.07 31.98
CA GLN A 91 -9.05 3.74 31.87
C GLN A 91 -10.20 2.71 31.83
N ASN A 92 -9.96 1.63 31.08
CA ASN A 92 -10.76 0.40 30.96
C ASN A 92 -11.71 0.30 29.76
N LYS A 93 -11.12 0.19 28.57
CA LYS A 93 -11.02 -1.09 27.80
C LYS A 93 -10.39 -0.82 26.43
N SER A 94 -9.18 -0.25 26.41
CA SER A 94 -8.23 -0.52 25.34
C SER A 94 -7.37 -1.67 25.85
N ASN A 95 -7.38 -2.81 25.16
CA ASN A 95 -6.40 -3.86 25.47
C ASN A 95 -5.01 -3.20 25.43
N PRO A 96 -4.18 -3.36 26.47
CA PRO A 96 -2.83 -2.81 26.45
C PRO A 96 -2.11 -3.46 25.27
N ILE A 97 -1.60 -2.61 24.37
CA ILE A 97 -0.56 -2.98 23.45
C ILE A 97 0.65 -3.25 24.34
N THR A 98 1.06 -4.51 24.45
CA THR A 98 2.22 -4.89 25.22
C THR A 98 3.42 -4.78 24.29
N LEU A 99 4.35 -3.89 24.63
CA LEU A 99 5.68 -3.89 24.03
C LEU A 99 6.48 -4.96 24.79
N THR A 100 6.60 -6.15 24.20
CA THR A 100 7.42 -7.20 24.78
C THR A 100 8.84 -7.02 24.25
N ILE A 101 9.78 -6.77 25.16
CA ILE A 101 11.21 -6.87 24.86
C ILE A 101 11.58 -8.33 25.05
N THR A 102 11.82 -9.05 23.96
CA THR A 102 12.32 -10.43 24.01
C THR A 102 13.83 -10.39 23.85
N GLN A 103 14.55 -11.01 24.79
CA GLN A 103 15.97 -11.35 24.62
C GLN A 103 16.08 -12.61 23.77
N ASP A 104 16.81 -12.51 22.66
CA ASP A 104 17.23 -13.71 21.92
C ASP A 104 18.35 -14.44 22.69
N GLN A 105 18.63 -15.69 22.31
CA GLN A 105 19.71 -16.48 22.94
C GLN A 105 21.11 -15.84 22.80
N ASP A 106 21.23 -14.82 21.95
CA ASP A 106 22.45 -14.05 21.66
C ASP A 106 22.49 -12.67 22.34
N GLY A 107 21.54 -12.34 23.22
CA GLY A 107 21.59 -11.13 24.06
C GLY A 107 21.21 -9.80 23.37
N CYS A 108 20.57 -9.85 22.19
CA CYS A 108 20.03 -8.66 21.53
C CYS A 108 18.55 -8.42 21.94
N ASP A 109 18.25 -7.26 22.52
CA ASP A 109 16.90 -6.87 22.92
C ASP A 109 16.05 -6.51 21.68
N ARG A 110 15.02 -7.30 21.37
CA ARG A 110 14.06 -7.01 20.28
C ARG A 110 12.72 -6.52 20.84
N ALA A 111 12.27 -5.34 20.40
CA ALA A 111 10.96 -4.80 20.77
C ALA A 111 9.86 -5.31 19.80
N ILE A 112 8.94 -6.13 20.31
CA ILE A 112 7.81 -6.67 19.55
C ILE A 112 6.51 -6.03 20.05
N ILE A 113 5.66 -5.58 19.12
CA ILE A 113 4.33 -5.05 19.44
C ILE A 113 3.32 -6.21 19.42
N THR A 114 2.74 -6.57 20.57
CA THR A 114 1.67 -7.56 20.67
C THR A 114 0.39 -6.96 21.27
N ASP A 115 -0.77 -7.42 20.81
CA ASP A 115 -2.06 -7.14 21.47
C ASP A 115 -2.27 -8.21 22.55
N GLY A 116 -2.44 -7.83 23.82
CA GLY A 116 -2.47 -8.72 25.01
C GLY A 116 -3.59 -9.77 25.13
N ASN A 117 -4.03 -10.38 24.04
CA ASN A 117 -4.92 -11.55 24.01
C ASN A 117 -4.16 -12.74 23.40
N GLU A 118 -3.26 -13.36 24.17
CA GLU A 118 -2.64 -14.63 23.79
C GLU A 118 -3.38 -15.78 24.48
N SER A 119 -4.22 -16.49 23.73
CA SER A 119 -4.68 -17.84 24.07
C SER A 119 -4.63 -18.72 22.83
N GLU A 120 -3.91 -19.84 22.98
CA GLU A 120 -3.87 -21.08 22.17
C GLU A 120 -3.39 -21.03 20.70
N ALA A 121 -2.26 -21.72 20.47
CA ALA A 121 -1.82 -22.59 19.36
C ALA A 121 -2.44 -22.53 17.95
N GLU A 122 -3.01 -21.41 17.48
CA GLU A 122 -3.30 -21.20 16.05
C GLU A 122 -2.01 -20.71 15.37
N MET A 123 -1.46 -21.47 14.40
CA MET A 123 -0.30 -21.02 13.61
C MET A 123 -0.69 -19.78 12.78
N SER A 124 0.13 -18.74 12.84
CA SER A 124 -0.09 -17.52 12.06
C SER A 124 -0.07 -17.84 10.56
N GLU A 125 -0.98 -17.23 9.79
CA GLU A 125 -1.06 -17.43 8.34
C GLU A 125 0.23 -16.93 7.66
N LYS A 126 0.99 -17.83 7.02
CA LYS A 126 2.12 -17.45 6.18
C LYS A 126 1.62 -16.55 5.06
N SER A 127 2.23 -15.39 4.92
CA SER A 127 1.60 -14.26 4.23
C SER A 127 2.39 -13.73 3.06
N VAL A 128 3.56 -14.30 2.80
CA VAL A 128 4.52 -13.88 1.77
C VAL A 128 4.56 -14.89 0.62
N GLU A 129 4.57 -14.34 -0.60
CA GLU A 129 4.73 -15.08 -1.85
C GLU A 129 5.84 -14.42 -2.68
N CYS A 130 6.81 -15.21 -3.14
CA CYS A 130 7.86 -14.75 -4.03
C CYS A 130 7.56 -15.19 -5.46
N MET A 131 7.52 -14.23 -6.39
CA MET A 131 7.28 -14.47 -7.80
C MET A 131 8.46 -13.98 -8.63
N ILE A 132 8.98 -14.86 -9.48
CA ILE A 132 9.94 -14.50 -10.50
C ILE A 132 9.13 -14.02 -11.71
N LEU A 133 9.21 -12.72 -12.00
CA LEU A 133 8.50 -12.10 -13.12
C LEU A 133 9.22 -12.32 -14.44
N PHE A 134 10.54 -12.34 -14.38
CA PHE A 134 11.41 -12.62 -15.51
C PHE A 134 12.73 -13.20 -15.01
N GLU A 135 13.18 -14.28 -15.64
CA GLU A 135 14.47 -14.94 -15.36
C GLU A 135 15.31 -14.99 -16.64
N PRO A 136 16.50 -14.37 -16.66
CA PRO A 136 17.42 -14.45 -17.79
C PRO A 136 18.23 -15.76 -17.77
N GLU A 137 18.84 -16.11 -18.91
CA GLU A 137 19.78 -17.24 -19.00
C GLU A 137 20.99 -17.06 -18.07
N GLU A 138 21.52 -15.84 -18.03
CA GLU A 138 22.57 -15.44 -17.10
C GLU A 138 22.10 -14.23 -16.27
N ILE A 139 22.08 -14.42 -14.95
CA ILE A 139 21.67 -13.38 -14.01
C ILE A 139 22.86 -12.45 -13.76
N GLY A 140 22.75 -11.21 -14.21
CA GLY A 140 23.70 -10.13 -13.90
C GLY A 140 23.35 -9.35 -12.64
N ILE A 141 22.05 -9.21 -12.34
CA ILE A 141 21.54 -8.46 -11.19
C ILE A 141 20.14 -8.95 -10.80
N ASP A 142 19.83 -8.97 -9.50
CA ASP A 142 18.49 -9.21 -8.96
C ASP A 142 17.78 -7.88 -8.68
N VAL A 143 16.59 -7.69 -9.26
CA VAL A 143 15.75 -6.50 -9.04
C VAL A 143 14.48 -6.91 -8.33
N ILE A 144 14.34 -6.51 -7.06
CA ILE A 144 13.31 -7.04 -6.17
C ILE A 144 12.29 -5.94 -5.83
N PHE A 145 11.04 -6.18 -6.19
CA PHE A 145 9.92 -5.27 -6.00
C PHE A 145 9.07 -5.66 -4.79
N ILE A 146 8.81 -4.72 -3.89
CA ILE A 146 7.90 -4.91 -2.75
C ILE A 146 6.83 -3.81 -2.73
N HIS A 147 5.56 -4.22 -2.81
CA HIS A 147 4.42 -3.30 -2.93
C HIS A 147 3.97 -2.69 -1.58
N GLY A 148 3.11 -1.67 -1.63
CA GLY A 148 2.47 -1.08 -0.45
C GLY A 148 1.22 -1.82 0.06
N LEU A 149 0.55 -1.30 1.08
CA LEU A 149 -0.70 -1.86 1.60
C LEU A 149 -1.76 -2.03 0.50
N HIS A 150 -2.49 -3.15 0.51
CA HIS A 150 -3.53 -3.49 -0.49
C HIS A 150 -3.01 -3.49 -1.94
N GLY A 151 -1.69 -3.47 -2.11
CA GLY A 151 -1.01 -3.54 -3.39
C GLY A 151 -1.03 -4.96 -3.96
N GLY A 152 -0.07 -5.18 -4.83
CA GLY A 152 0.10 -6.39 -5.63
C GLY A 152 0.72 -6.02 -6.96
N ILE A 153 1.20 -7.01 -7.70
CA ILE A 153 1.84 -6.80 -9.00
C ILE A 153 0.92 -6.04 -9.96
N ASP A 154 -0.34 -6.44 -10.03
CA ASP A 154 -1.38 -5.92 -10.91
C ASP A 154 -1.91 -4.52 -10.49
N LYS A 155 -1.64 -4.10 -9.24
CA LYS A 155 -2.18 -2.86 -8.67
C LYS A 155 -1.12 -1.78 -8.53
N THR A 156 0.03 -2.14 -7.96
CA THR A 156 1.13 -1.22 -7.67
C THR A 156 2.04 -1.04 -8.88
N TRP A 157 2.34 -2.14 -9.59
CA TRP A 157 3.38 -2.16 -10.62
C TRP A 157 2.81 -2.19 -12.05
N LYS A 158 1.66 -1.58 -12.28
CA LYS A 158 1.05 -1.42 -13.61
C LYS A 158 1.43 -0.08 -14.26
N GLN A 159 1.31 0.03 -15.57
CA GLN A 159 1.54 1.29 -16.26
C GLN A 159 0.56 2.38 -15.80
N GLY A 160 1.08 3.60 -15.63
CA GLY A 160 0.28 4.77 -15.29
C GLY A 160 -0.47 5.31 -16.51
N VAL A 161 -1.75 5.62 -16.35
CA VAL A 161 -2.58 6.20 -17.43
C VAL A 161 -2.69 7.73 -17.33
N TRP A 162 -1.81 8.34 -16.55
CA TRP A 162 -1.81 9.77 -16.28
C TRP A 162 -1.14 10.58 -17.40
N ARG A 163 -0.57 9.97 -18.45
CA ARG A 163 -0.21 10.70 -19.68
C ARG A 163 -1.44 10.84 -20.58
N THR A 164 -2.34 11.74 -20.22
CA THR A 164 -3.36 12.27 -21.13
C THR A 164 -3.04 13.73 -21.43
N SER A 165 -3.48 14.24 -22.58
CA SER A 165 -3.18 15.58 -23.11
C SER A 165 -3.54 16.74 -22.16
N GLN A 166 -4.29 16.47 -21.08
CA GLN A 166 -4.68 17.43 -20.04
C GLN A 166 -3.96 17.24 -18.69
N HIS A 167 -3.01 16.31 -18.57
CA HIS A 167 -2.40 15.99 -17.28
C HIS A 167 -1.31 16.99 -16.87
N LYS A 168 -1.27 17.36 -15.59
CA LYS A 168 -0.39 18.39 -14.99
C LYS A 168 1.12 18.13 -15.15
N LEU A 169 1.52 16.95 -15.61
CA LEU A 169 2.90 16.49 -15.70
C LEU A 169 3.53 16.60 -17.08
N THR A 170 2.77 16.96 -18.12
CA THR A 170 3.35 17.19 -19.46
C THR A 170 4.38 18.32 -19.46
N ASN A 171 4.26 19.27 -18.53
CA ASN A 171 5.10 20.47 -18.43
C ASN A 171 5.90 20.59 -17.12
N GLN A 172 5.93 19.56 -16.26
CA GLN A 172 6.61 19.62 -14.97
C GLN A 172 7.75 18.61 -14.90
N THR A 173 8.98 19.11 -14.76
CA THR A 173 10.14 18.29 -14.43
C THR A 173 10.23 18.08 -12.92
N PRO A 174 10.50 16.85 -12.45
CA PRO A 174 10.61 16.59 -11.03
C PRO A 174 11.87 17.27 -10.44
N VAL A 175 11.78 17.75 -9.20
CA VAL A 175 12.87 18.48 -8.54
C VAL A 175 13.76 17.50 -7.77
N ARG A 176 15.03 17.37 -8.18
CA ARG A 176 16.03 16.54 -7.47
C ARG A 176 16.72 17.34 -6.36
N ARG A 177 16.90 16.73 -5.20
CA ARG A 177 17.63 17.29 -4.05
C ARG A 177 18.60 16.26 -3.49
N LEU A 178 19.80 16.70 -3.17
CA LEU A 178 20.80 15.94 -2.40
C LEU A 178 20.57 16.19 -0.90
N SER A 179 20.83 15.18 -0.07
CA SER A 179 20.64 15.24 1.38
C SER A 179 21.60 16.19 2.12
N SER A 180 22.58 16.82 1.44
CA SER A 180 23.62 17.63 2.10
C SER A 180 23.39 19.15 2.17
N THR A 181 22.24 19.69 1.71
CA THR A 181 21.97 21.13 1.82
C THR A 181 20.57 21.40 2.35
N GLY A 182 20.52 21.91 3.58
CA GLY A 182 19.30 22.45 4.19
C GLY A 182 18.90 23.75 3.54
N ASP A 183 18.15 23.67 2.44
CA ASP A 183 17.40 24.81 1.90
C ASP A 183 15.92 24.50 1.93
N TYR A 184 15.23 25.13 2.89
CA TYR A 184 13.79 25.28 2.90
C TYR A 184 13.38 26.05 1.64
N TYR A 185 12.76 25.37 0.67
CA TYR A 185 12.02 26.11 -0.36
C TYR A 185 10.64 26.52 0.16
N VAL A 186 10.54 27.81 0.47
CA VAL A 186 9.30 28.59 0.54
C VAL A 186 8.76 28.74 -0.89
N PRO A 187 7.47 28.48 -1.17
CA PRO A 187 6.91 28.72 -2.49
C PRO A 187 7.13 30.19 -2.89
N THR A 188 7.61 30.46 -4.11
CA THR A 188 7.61 31.82 -4.66
C THR A 188 6.19 32.33 -4.76
N LYS A 189 5.79 33.08 -3.73
CA LYS A 189 4.61 33.91 -3.71
C LYS A 189 4.95 35.15 -4.53
N ASN A 190 4.41 35.26 -5.74
CA ASN A 190 4.30 36.57 -6.38
C ASN A 190 3.40 37.43 -5.49
N GLN A 191 4.00 38.28 -4.67
CA GLN A 191 3.30 39.26 -3.86
C GLN A 191 2.87 40.40 -4.78
N SER A 192 1.56 40.53 -5.01
CA SER A 192 0.93 41.85 -5.07
C SER A 192 0.54 42.22 -3.62
N PRO A 193 1.02 43.34 -3.06
CA PRO A 193 0.67 43.73 -1.71
C PRO A 193 -0.66 44.50 -1.76
N LEU A 194 -1.68 44.03 -1.02
CA LEU A 194 -2.60 44.84 -0.21
C LEU A 194 -3.65 43.95 0.50
N LYS A 195 -3.37 43.76 1.80
CA LYS A 195 -4.21 43.46 2.97
C LYS A 195 -5.62 42.82 2.85
N ARG A 196 -5.78 41.84 3.76
CA ARG A 196 -6.96 41.44 4.57
C ARG A 196 -7.97 40.43 4.00
N THR A 197 -7.69 39.17 4.35
CA THR A 197 -8.51 38.22 5.12
C THR A 197 -10.04 38.32 5.08
N LEU A 198 -10.62 37.16 4.74
CA LEU A 198 -12.03 36.71 4.86
C LEU A 198 -13.05 37.34 3.91
N SER A 199 -13.09 36.81 2.68
CA SER A 199 -14.34 36.71 1.92
C SER A 199 -14.39 35.30 1.30
N ASN A 200 -15.30 34.48 1.80
CA ASN A 200 -16.59 34.23 1.17
C ASN A 200 -16.44 33.09 0.14
N ILE A 201 -16.77 31.88 0.58
CA ILE A 201 -18.08 31.27 0.26
C ILE A 201 -18.11 30.90 -1.22
N TYR A 202 -18.11 29.59 -1.48
CA TYR A 202 -18.85 28.98 -2.58
C TYR A 202 -19.11 29.89 -3.80
N SER A 203 -18.17 29.96 -4.73
CA SER A 203 -18.46 30.37 -6.10
C SER A 203 -17.38 29.75 -6.99
N LYS A 204 -17.63 28.70 -7.76
CA LYS A 204 -18.76 28.49 -8.66
C LYS A 204 -19.11 27.00 -8.71
N ILE A 205 -20.37 26.70 -8.41
CA ILE A 205 -21.07 25.52 -8.92
C ILE A 205 -21.02 25.64 -10.47
N PRO A 206 -20.66 24.60 -11.23
CA PRO A 206 -20.86 24.65 -12.68
C PRO A 206 -22.37 24.66 -12.95
N ASN A 207 -22.85 25.74 -13.58
CA ASN A 207 -24.21 25.81 -14.09
C ASN A 207 -24.42 24.63 -15.05
N LYS A 208 -25.36 23.75 -14.69
CA LYS A 208 -25.96 22.79 -15.60
C LYS A 208 -26.82 23.59 -16.59
N ILE A 209 -26.26 23.93 -17.74
CA ILE A 209 -27.00 24.54 -18.85
C ILE A 209 -27.65 23.39 -19.64
N ALA A 210 -28.97 23.47 -19.77
CA ALA A 210 -29.77 22.55 -20.57
C ALA A 210 -29.36 22.63 -22.04
N ARG A 211 -29.26 21.47 -22.70
CA ARG A 211 -29.21 21.37 -24.15
C ARG A 211 -30.56 21.83 -24.71
N THR A 212 -30.54 22.80 -25.61
CA THR A 212 -31.63 23.04 -26.57
C THR A 212 -30.97 23.30 -27.92
N GLU A 213 -31.18 22.32 -28.80
CA GLU A 213 -31.27 22.30 -30.26
C GLU A 213 -30.36 23.16 -31.16
N GLU A 214 -29.80 22.42 -32.14
CA GLU A 214 -29.52 22.76 -33.55
C GLU A 214 -28.44 23.79 -33.86
N ASN A 215 -27.32 23.30 -34.42
CA ASN A 215 -26.97 23.55 -35.83
C ASN A 215 -25.79 22.67 -36.27
N ASP A 216 -26.00 22.01 -37.42
CA ASP A 216 -25.05 21.20 -38.16
C ASP A 216 -23.77 21.97 -38.53
N VAL A 217 -22.61 21.43 -38.17
CA VAL A 217 -21.40 21.51 -39.00
C VAL A 217 -20.65 20.19 -38.87
N ASP A 218 -20.64 19.46 -39.97
CA ASP A 218 -19.86 18.27 -40.29
C ASP A 218 -18.38 18.45 -39.88
N ASN A 219 -18.00 17.88 -38.74
CA ASN A 219 -16.63 17.48 -38.46
C ASN A 219 -16.69 15.99 -38.20
N ARG A 220 -16.12 15.23 -39.13
CA ARG A 220 -15.87 13.80 -38.98
C ARG A 220 -14.92 13.66 -37.80
N ASP A 221 -15.49 13.33 -36.65
CA ASP A 221 -14.76 12.74 -35.55
C ASP A 221 -14.25 11.39 -36.06
N ASP A 222 -13.03 11.40 -36.60
CA ASP A 222 -12.20 10.21 -36.58
C ASP A 222 -11.99 9.89 -35.10
N ASP A 223 -12.92 9.12 -34.53
CA ASP A 223 -12.71 8.30 -33.35
C ASP A 223 -11.58 7.33 -33.70
N GLU A 224 -10.34 7.81 -33.69
CA GLU A 224 -9.17 6.94 -33.55
C GLU A 224 -9.28 6.29 -32.17
N GLU A 225 -9.98 5.16 -32.18
CA GLU A 225 -9.86 4.08 -31.23
C GLU A 225 -8.35 3.87 -30.98
N ILE A 226 -7.83 4.46 -29.90
CA ILE A 226 -6.44 4.27 -29.47
C ILE A 226 -6.25 2.77 -29.34
N LYS A 227 -5.58 2.17 -30.32
CA LYS A 227 -5.22 0.76 -30.32
C LYS A 227 -4.52 0.46 -28.98
N THR A 228 -5.16 -0.37 -28.18
CA THR A 228 -4.73 -0.81 -26.85
C THR A 228 -3.50 -1.73 -26.89
N GLU A 229 -2.60 -1.56 -27.85
CA GLU A 229 -1.51 -2.50 -28.13
C GLU A 229 -0.27 -2.31 -27.23
N ASP A 230 -0.14 -1.17 -26.52
CA ASP A 230 1.07 -0.86 -25.72
C ASP A 230 0.85 -0.74 -24.19
N PHE A 231 -0.31 -1.10 -23.66
CA PHE A 231 -0.53 -1.05 -22.20
C PHE A 231 0.14 -2.22 -21.47
N SER A 232 0.97 -1.93 -20.48
CA SER A 232 1.57 -2.94 -19.63
C SER A 232 0.80 -3.13 -18.31
N PRO A 233 0.19 -4.32 -18.08
CA PRO A 233 -0.40 -4.66 -16.79
C PRO A 233 0.65 -4.86 -15.68
N CYS A 234 1.91 -5.14 -16.04
CA CYS A 234 3.03 -5.28 -15.11
C CYS A 234 4.30 -4.71 -15.75
N TRP A 235 4.55 -3.42 -15.55
CA TRP A 235 5.67 -2.75 -16.22
C TRP A 235 7.04 -3.31 -15.84
N PRO A 236 7.30 -3.79 -14.60
CA PRO A 236 8.60 -4.41 -14.30
C PRO A 236 8.85 -5.66 -15.14
N ARG A 237 7.82 -6.49 -15.32
CA ARG A 237 7.91 -7.69 -16.15
C ARG A 237 8.04 -7.37 -17.63
N ASP A 238 7.25 -6.42 -18.11
CA ASP A 238 7.11 -6.25 -19.56
C ASP A 238 8.16 -5.29 -20.15
N TRP A 239 8.76 -4.41 -19.33
CA TRP A 239 9.72 -3.40 -19.80
C TRP A 239 11.16 -3.68 -19.39
N ILE A 240 11.44 -4.04 -18.13
CA ILE A 240 12.84 -4.24 -17.67
C ILE A 240 13.60 -5.25 -18.53
N PRO A 241 13.05 -6.41 -18.93
CA PRO A 241 13.77 -7.36 -19.77
C PRO A 241 14.16 -6.81 -21.15
N LYS A 242 13.45 -5.80 -21.65
CA LYS A 242 13.75 -5.16 -22.94
C LYS A 242 14.93 -4.20 -22.84
N ASP A 243 15.08 -3.52 -21.70
CA ASP A 243 16.09 -2.49 -21.48
C ASP A 243 17.32 -2.99 -20.69
N CYS A 244 17.15 -4.06 -19.90
CA CYS A 244 18.19 -4.73 -19.13
C CYS A 244 17.96 -6.26 -19.14
N PRO A 245 18.33 -6.96 -20.23
CA PRO A 245 17.95 -8.36 -20.46
C PRO A 245 18.58 -9.36 -19.50
N ASN A 246 19.63 -9.00 -18.75
CA ASN A 246 20.28 -9.86 -17.76
C ASN A 246 19.84 -9.55 -16.31
N ALA A 247 18.86 -8.66 -16.13
CA ALA A 247 18.26 -8.40 -14.83
C ALA A 247 17.18 -9.44 -14.54
N ARG A 248 17.32 -10.22 -13.47
CA ARG A 248 16.24 -11.05 -12.96
C ARG A 248 15.26 -10.18 -12.19
N VAL A 249 13.98 -10.25 -12.54
CA VAL A 249 12.94 -9.41 -11.97
C VAL A 249 12.10 -10.24 -11.01
N ILE A 250 12.08 -9.85 -9.74
CA ILE A 250 11.41 -10.57 -8.66
C ILE A 250 10.38 -9.65 -8.00
N ALA A 251 9.21 -10.18 -7.66
CA ALA A 251 8.22 -9.49 -6.84
C ALA A 251 7.95 -10.28 -5.56
N LEU A 252 8.13 -9.63 -4.41
CA LEU A 252 7.69 -10.12 -3.12
C LEU A 252 6.31 -9.56 -2.82
N ASN A 253 5.32 -10.44 -2.88
CA ASN A 253 3.97 -10.15 -2.47
C ASN A 253 3.76 -10.47 -0.99
N TYR A 254 2.91 -9.69 -0.35
CA TYR A 254 2.40 -10.04 0.98
C TYR A 254 0.93 -9.67 1.12
N THR A 255 0.20 -10.46 1.90
CA THR A 255 -1.22 -10.21 2.14
C THR A 255 -1.41 -9.07 3.15
N THR A 256 -2.37 -8.18 2.88
CA THR A 256 -2.77 -7.08 3.78
C THR A 256 -4.19 -7.32 4.26
N ASP A 257 -4.44 -7.17 5.57
CA ASP A 257 -5.80 -7.27 6.11
C ASP A 257 -6.61 -5.99 5.87
N ILE A 258 -7.92 -6.04 6.11
CA ILE A 258 -8.79 -4.87 6.10
C ILE A 258 -8.25 -3.85 7.11
N LEU A 259 -7.83 -2.68 6.63
CA LEU A 259 -7.13 -1.66 7.45
C LEU A 259 -7.93 -1.22 8.67
N TRP A 260 -9.26 -1.15 8.53
CA TRP A 260 -10.19 -0.85 9.60
C TRP A 260 -11.26 -1.92 9.66
N CYS A 261 -11.08 -2.88 10.57
CA CYS A 261 -11.97 -4.00 10.75
C CYS A 261 -12.99 -3.71 11.86
N PRO A 262 -14.29 -4.00 11.67
CA PRO A 262 -15.26 -3.83 12.74
C PRO A 262 -14.89 -4.57 14.03
N THR A 263 -15.10 -3.93 15.17
CA THR A 263 -14.70 -4.49 16.47
C THR A 263 -15.29 -5.86 16.76
N TRP A 264 -16.46 -6.18 16.21
CA TRP A 264 -17.17 -7.45 16.38
C TRP A 264 -16.65 -8.59 15.48
N MET A 265 -15.75 -8.35 14.53
CA MET A 265 -15.17 -9.41 13.70
C MET A 265 -13.93 -10.05 14.36
N LYS A 266 -13.75 -11.37 14.20
CA LYS A 266 -12.55 -12.08 14.69
C LYS A 266 -11.32 -11.55 13.92
N LYS A 267 -10.28 -11.15 14.66
CA LYS A 267 -8.99 -10.73 14.06
C LYS A 267 -8.30 -11.96 13.51
N ARG A 268 -7.79 -11.89 12.28
CA ARG A 268 -6.89 -12.94 11.78
C ARG A 268 -5.56 -12.83 12.51
N LYS A 269 -4.99 -13.96 12.93
CA LYS A 269 -3.63 -13.97 13.50
C LYS A 269 -2.64 -13.86 12.33
N ARG A 270 -1.91 -12.76 12.30
CA ARG A 270 -1.02 -12.39 11.19
C ARG A 270 0.37 -12.10 11.74
N THR A 271 1.38 -12.47 10.99
CA THR A 271 2.78 -12.23 11.35
C THR A 271 3.11 -10.73 11.30
N ASN A 272 4.01 -10.29 12.18
CA ASN A 272 4.42 -8.89 12.27
C ASN A 272 5.46 -8.52 11.20
N LEU A 273 5.90 -7.25 11.15
CA LEU A 273 6.91 -6.77 10.19
C LEU A 273 8.19 -7.61 10.22
N ILE A 274 8.69 -7.96 11.41
CA ILE A 274 9.95 -8.70 11.60
C ILE A 274 9.81 -10.13 11.05
N GLU A 275 8.78 -10.85 11.50
CA GLU A 275 8.49 -12.23 11.08
C GLU A 275 8.30 -12.33 9.58
N ARG A 276 7.52 -11.42 8.98
CA ARG A 276 7.32 -11.38 7.53
C ARG A 276 8.57 -11.04 6.75
N SER A 277 9.44 -10.20 7.31
CA SER A 277 10.73 -9.90 6.68
C SER A 277 11.62 -11.15 6.65
N ASN A 278 11.58 -11.97 7.70
CA ASN A 278 12.24 -13.29 7.70
C ASN A 278 11.58 -14.24 6.69
N GLU A 279 10.24 -14.30 6.62
CA GLU A 279 9.55 -15.07 5.56
C GLU A 279 10.01 -14.64 4.16
N MET A 280 10.15 -13.33 3.89
CA MET A 280 10.66 -12.80 2.63
C MET A 280 12.11 -13.23 2.35
N ILE A 281 13.00 -13.15 3.35
CA ILE A 281 14.39 -13.60 3.23
C ILE A 281 14.44 -15.10 2.85
N GLU A 282 13.65 -15.94 3.51
CA GLU A 282 13.62 -17.37 3.20
C GLU A 282 13.17 -17.65 1.76
N GLU A 283 12.14 -16.93 1.28
CA GLU A 283 11.70 -17.10 -0.12
C GLU A 283 12.74 -16.62 -1.13
N LEU A 284 13.51 -15.57 -0.82
CA LEU A 284 14.60 -15.09 -1.67
C LEU A 284 15.78 -16.06 -1.71
N ILE A 285 16.17 -16.62 -0.56
CA ILE A 285 17.27 -17.60 -0.48
C ILE A 285 16.93 -18.85 -1.28
N LYS A 286 15.66 -19.31 -1.24
CA LYS A 286 15.21 -20.48 -2.02
C LYS A 286 15.45 -20.35 -3.52
N ILE A 287 15.32 -19.14 -4.05
CA ILE A 287 15.57 -18.85 -5.48
C ILE A 287 17.02 -18.38 -5.75
N GLY A 288 17.91 -18.48 -4.74
CA GLY A 288 19.33 -18.20 -4.88
C GLY A 288 19.71 -16.71 -4.96
N VAL A 289 18.84 -15.81 -4.48
CA VAL A 289 19.18 -14.39 -4.31
C VAL A 289 20.29 -14.24 -3.27
N GLY A 290 21.19 -13.27 -3.47
CA GLY A 290 22.41 -13.10 -2.65
C GLY A 290 23.68 -13.61 -3.33
N ARG A 291 23.59 -14.16 -4.54
CA ARG A 291 24.76 -14.53 -5.36
C ARG A 291 25.19 -13.47 -6.37
N LYS A 292 24.27 -12.57 -6.70
CA LYS A 292 24.43 -11.47 -7.66
C LYS A 292 24.06 -10.16 -6.98
N PRO A 293 24.53 -9.01 -7.49
CA PRO A 293 24.12 -7.71 -6.98
C PRO A 293 22.60 -7.60 -6.87
N ILE A 294 22.10 -6.92 -5.83
CA ILE A 294 20.69 -6.74 -5.54
C ILE A 294 20.33 -5.25 -5.62
N MET A 295 19.28 -4.94 -6.37
CA MET A 295 18.59 -3.67 -6.34
C MET A 295 17.18 -3.83 -5.77
N TRP A 296 16.87 -3.09 -4.73
CA TRP A 296 15.54 -3.08 -4.11
C TRP A 296 14.67 -1.97 -4.65
N VAL A 297 13.38 -2.26 -4.84
CA VAL A 297 12.36 -1.27 -5.23
C VAL A 297 11.16 -1.39 -4.30
N GLY A 298 10.99 -0.39 -3.43
CA GLY A 298 9.95 -0.39 -2.40
C GLY A 298 8.93 0.71 -2.60
N HIS A 299 7.64 0.36 -2.63
CA HIS A 299 6.56 1.34 -2.56
C HIS A 299 5.92 1.34 -1.18
N SER A 300 5.76 2.53 -0.57
CA SER A 300 5.03 2.70 0.68
C SER A 300 5.51 1.71 1.76
N LYS A 301 4.61 0.90 2.33
CA LYS A 301 4.96 -0.14 3.31
C LYS A 301 6.02 -1.12 2.82
N GLY A 302 6.08 -1.41 1.52
CA GLY A 302 7.11 -2.27 0.94
C GLY A 302 8.53 -1.77 1.21
N GLY A 303 8.72 -0.45 1.30
CA GLY A 303 10.01 0.11 1.69
C GLY A 303 10.39 -0.15 3.16
N LEU A 304 9.40 -0.28 4.04
CA LEU A 304 9.65 -0.64 5.45
C LEU A 304 10.08 -2.10 5.59
N TYR A 305 9.52 -3.00 4.77
CA TYR A 305 10.00 -4.37 4.67
C TYR A 305 11.45 -4.44 4.20
N ILE A 306 11.84 -3.65 3.20
CA ILE A 306 13.25 -3.61 2.76
C ILE A 306 14.17 -3.18 3.91
N LYS A 307 13.81 -2.15 4.69
CA LYS A 307 14.60 -1.76 5.87
C LYS A 307 14.74 -2.89 6.88
N GLN A 308 13.64 -3.57 7.18
CA GLN A 308 13.65 -4.67 8.14
C GLN A 308 14.41 -5.90 7.60
N ILE A 309 14.33 -6.19 6.30
CA ILE A 309 15.14 -7.22 5.63
C ILE A 309 16.63 -6.89 5.77
N MET A 310 17.03 -5.65 5.52
CA MET A 310 18.43 -5.23 5.64
C MET A 310 18.95 -5.38 7.07
N ILE A 311 18.14 -4.99 8.07
CA ILE A 311 18.49 -5.17 9.49
C ILE A 311 18.57 -6.65 9.86
N ASN A 312 17.57 -7.46 9.48
CA ASN A 312 17.58 -8.89 9.75
C ASN A 312 18.75 -9.59 9.05
N ALA A 313 19.10 -9.17 7.83
CA ALA A 313 20.21 -9.71 7.08
C ALA A 313 21.55 -9.37 7.74
N PHE A 314 21.67 -8.16 8.30
CA PHE A 314 22.86 -7.69 9.01
C PHE A 314 23.01 -8.27 10.43
N ASP A 315 21.92 -8.39 11.19
CA ASP A 315 22.00 -8.90 12.56
C ASP A 315 22.32 -10.41 12.61
N ASN A 316 21.92 -11.18 11.58
CA ASN A 316 22.09 -12.64 11.53
C ASN A 316 23.46 -13.08 10.95
N ASN A 317 24.48 -12.22 11.00
CA ASN A 317 25.75 -12.38 10.27
C ASN A 317 26.58 -13.62 10.64
N GLU A 318 26.50 -14.13 11.88
CA GLU A 318 27.44 -15.16 12.33
C GLU A 318 26.96 -16.60 12.08
N GLU A 319 25.65 -16.83 11.96
CA GLU A 319 25.09 -18.19 11.87
C GLU A 319 24.58 -18.58 10.47
N ARG A 320 24.25 -17.60 9.60
CA ARG A 320 23.62 -17.86 8.30
C ARG A 320 24.21 -17.02 7.17
N LEU A 321 25.31 -17.52 6.59
CA LEU A 321 26.01 -16.88 5.46
C LEU A 321 25.10 -16.52 4.27
N GLU A 322 24.11 -17.34 3.93
CA GLU A 322 23.18 -17.02 2.83
C GLU A 322 22.27 -15.82 3.13
N VAL A 323 21.95 -15.58 4.41
CA VAL A 323 21.18 -14.41 4.85
C VAL A 323 22.05 -13.17 4.79
N GLN A 324 23.28 -13.25 5.29
CA GLN A 324 24.26 -12.16 5.22
C GLN A 324 24.53 -11.70 3.78
N LYS A 325 24.61 -12.66 2.84
CA LYS A 325 24.76 -12.35 1.41
C LYS A 325 23.69 -11.43 0.84
N ILE A 326 22.46 -11.45 1.37
CA ILE A 326 21.40 -10.50 0.99
C ILE A 326 21.83 -9.07 1.32
N PHE A 327 22.39 -8.86 2.51
CA PHE A 327 22.94 -7.57 2.90
C PHE A 327 24.13 -7.22 2.02
N ASP A 328 25.14 -8.09 1.91
CA ASP A 328 26.40 -7.83 1.19
C ASP A 328 26.20 -7.49 -0.29
N GLN A 329 25.30 -8.22 -0.96
CA GLN A 329 25.00 -8.00 -2.37
C GLN A 329 24.05 -6.84 -2.63
N THR A 330 23.41 -6.27 -1.61
CA THR A 330 22.60 -5.06 -1.80
C THR A 330 23.48 -3.88 -2.21
N LYS A 331 23.25 -3.37 -3.43
CA LYS A 331 23.99 -2.27 -4.06
C LYS A 331 23.16 -1.00 -4.26
N ALA A 332 21.84 -1.16 -4.41
CA ALA A 332 20.97 -0.05 -4.73
C ALA A 332 19.59 -0.19 -4.09
N ILE A 333 18.98 0.94 -3.72
CA ILE A 333 17.60 0.98 -3.26
C ILE A 333 16.84 2.16 -3.87
N MET A 334 15.65 1.88 -4.41
CA MET A 334 14.72 2.86 -4.94
C MET A 334 13.43 2.91 -4.13
N TRP A 335 13.16 4.07 -3.52
CA TRP A 335 11.97 4.31 -2.70
C TRP A 335 10.88 5.05 -3.49
N TYR A 336 9.64 4.58 -3.37
CA TYR A 336 8.44 5.26 -3.88
C TYR A 336 7.51 5.58 -2.71
N SER A 337 7.44 6.85 -2.28
CA SER A 337 6.59 7.33 -1.17
C SER A 337 6.65 6.44 0.08
N VAL A 338 7.85 6.09 0.55
CA VAL A 338 8.01 5.23 1.73
C VAL A 338 7.85 6.07 2.99
N PRO A 339 6.95 5.72 3.94
CA PRO A 339 6.76 6.47 5.18
C PRO A 339 7.84 6.10 6.21
N HIS A 340 9.07 6.56 6.01
CA HIS A 340 10.22 6.24 6.87
C HIS A 340 10.01 6.61 8.35
N ARG A 341 9.13 7.56 8.66
CA ARG A 341 8.74 7.99 10.03
C ARG A 341 7.24 7.80 10.32
N GLY A 342 6.57 7.01 9.50
CA GLY A 342 5.15 6.70 9.62
C GLY A 342 4.25 7.57 8.77
N SER A 343 2.98 7.19 8.69
CA SER A 343 2.01 7.76 7.75
C SER A 343 0.88 8.45 8.49
N SER A 344 0.46 9.62 8.00
CA SER A 344 -0.73 10.31 8.53
C SER A 344 -2.00 9.47 8.39
N LEU A 345 -2.04 8.54 7.42
CA LEU A 345 -3.13 7.59 7.26
C LEU A 345 -3.27 6.67 8.48
N ALA A 346 -2.14 6.27 9.07
CA ALA A 346 -2.12 5.31 10.17
C ALA A 346 -2.63 5.89 11.49
N ASP A 347 -2.71 7.21 11.63
CA ASP A 347 -3.22 7.87 12.84
C ASP A 347 -4.76 7.91 12.88
N PHE A 348 -5.43 7.65 11.76
CA PHE A 348 -6.89 7.67 11.70
C PHE A 348 -7.49 6.55 12.54
N THR A 349 -8.12 6.94 13.65
CA THR A 349 -8.91 6.06 14.50
C THR A 349 -10.38 6.32 14.23
N LEU A 350 -11.09 5.29 13.77
CA LEU A 350 -12.51 5.35 13.44
C LEU A 350 -13.33 4.67 14.55
N PRO A 351 -14.47 5.25 14.97
CA PRO A 351 -15.30 4.66 16.01
C PRO A 351 -15.80 3.28 15.58
N LEU A 352 -15.82 2.33 16.51
CA LEU A 352 -16.27 0.94 16.30
C LEU A 352 -15.41 0.13 15.31
N LEU A 353 -14.28 0.67 14.84
CA LEU A 353 -13.33 -0.03 13.98
C LEU A 353 -11.98 -0.17 14.68
N ARG A 354 -11.38 -1.36 14.59
CA ARG A 354 -10.00 -1.65 15.01
C ARG A 354 -9.07 -1.56 13.80
N ARG A 355 -7.87 -1.03 14.01
CA ARG A 355 -6.84 -0.95 12.97
C ARG A 355 -6.18 -2.31 12.76
N SER A 356 -5.79 -2.62 11.53
CA SER A 356 -5.01 -3.83 11.24
C SER A 356 -3.58 -3.71 11.80
N VAL A 357 -2.90 -4.85 11.98
CA VAL A 357 -1.48 -4.88 12.37
C VAL A 357 -0.66 -4.02 11.40
N GLU A 358 -0.97 -4.14 10.11
CA GLU A 358 -0.20 -3.47 9.09
C GLU A 358 -0.33 -1.95 9.11
N LEU A 359 -1.47 -1.43 9.57
CA LEU A 359 -1.70 0.00 9.76
C LEU A 359 -1.05 0.51 11.05
N ILE A 360 -1.11 -0.28 12.14
CA ILE A 360 -0.50 0.08 13.43
C ILE A 360 1.02 0.20 13.30
N GLU A 361 1.67 -0.72 12.58
CA GLU A 361 3.12 -0.71 12.34
C GLU A 361 3.60 0.53 11.57
N MET A 362 2.70 1.25 10.89
CA MET A 362 3.02 2.48 10.15
C MET A 362 2.56 3.76 10.86
N GLN A 363 2.09 3.66 12.11
CA GLN A 363 1.66 4.82 12.87
C GLN A 363 2.79 5.84 13.00
N ARG A 364 2.47 7.13 12.85
CA ARG A 364 3.49 8.17 13.01
C ARG A 364 4.07 8.14 14.41
N ASN A 365 5.37 8.35 14.48
CA ASN A 365 6.13 8.47 15.74
C ASN A 365 5.98 7.27 16.67
N CYS A 366 5.63 6.08 16.16
CA CYS A 366 5.73 4.88 16.98
C CYS A 366 7.21 4.53 17.18
N TYR A 367 7.58 4.16 18.41
CA TYR A 367 8.98 3.89 18.78
C TYR A 367 9.62 2.86 17.84
N PHE A 368 8.88 1.78 17.56
CA PHE A 368 9.30 0.71 16.65
C PHE A 368 9.73 1.22 15.27
N LEU A 369 8.95 2.10 14.62
CA LEU A 369 9.26 2.57 13.27
C LEU A 369 10.39 3.60 13.26
N LEU A 370 10.47 4.45 14.29
CA LEU A 370 11.58 5.40 14.44
C LEU A 370 12.90 4.67 14.72
N ASP A 371 12.86 3.62 15.55
CA ASP A 371 13.99 2.75 15.82
C ASP A 371 14.44 2.00 14.56
N LEU A 372 13.49 1.40 13.81
CA LEU A 372 13.76 0.77 12.51
C LEU A 372 14.48 1.74 11.56
N HIS A 373 14.01 2.98 11.46
CA HIS A 373 14.64 3.96 10.59
C HIS A 373 16.03 4.36 11.07
N LYS A 374 16.20 4.58 12.38
CA LYS A 374 17.47 4.95 12.98
C LYS A 374 18.51 3.84 12.75
N ARG A 375 18.19 2.59 13.11
CA ARG A 375 19.07 1.43 12.92
C ARG A 375 19.46 1.22 11.46
N PHE A 376 18.50 1.38 10.55
CA PHE A 376 18.79 1.32 9.11
C PHE A 376 19.83 2.37 8.70
N LEU A 377 19.71 3.62 9.16
CA LEU A 377 20.69 4.66 8.85
C LEU A 377 22.07 4.34 9.43
N GLU A 378 22.13 3.89 10.68
CA GLU A 378 23.37 3.51 11.36
C GLU A 378 24.11 2.41 10.59
N ILE A 379 23.41 1.35 10.19
CA ILE A 379 23.99 0.24 9.41
C ILE A 379 24.46 0.73 8.03
N ILE A 380 23.68 1.56 7.35
CA ILE A 380 24.07 2.06 6.02
C ILE A 380 25.31 2.96 6.11
N GLU A 381 25.37 3.85 7.09
CA GLU A 381 26.49 4.76 7.28
C GLU A 381 27.78 4.03 7.67
N GLN A 382 27.67 2.99 8.51
CA GLN A 382 28.82 2.22 8.99
C GLN A 382 29.35 1.21 7.96
N GLU A 383 28.44 0.48 7.30
CA GLU A 383 28.81 -0.75 6.57
C GLU A 383 28.59 -0.65 5.06
N LYS A 384 27.84 0.36 4.59
CA LYS A 384 27.39 0.48 3.19
C LYS A 384 27.55 1.89 2.63
N SER A 385 28.72 2.48 2.83
CA SER A 385 29.02 3.84 2.32
C SER A 385 28.90 4.01 0.80
N ASP A 386 28.94 2.92 0.03
CA ASP A 386 28.85 2.89 -1.44
C ASP A 386 27.44 2.57 -1.99
N ILE A 387 26.43 2.39 -1.13
CA ILE A 387 25.08 2.08 -1.57
C ILE A 387 24.42 3.29 -2.23
N ASP A 388 23.85 3.08 -3.42
CA ASP A 388 23.06 4.13 -4.06
C ASP A 388 21.60 4.07 -3.59
N ILE A 389 21.10 5.17 -3.01
CA ILE A 389 19.70 5.33 -2.63
C ILE A 389 19.06 6.45 -3.44
N PHE A 390 17.91 6.17 -4.07
CA PHE A 390 17.09 7.14 -4.79
C PHE A 390 15.64 7.11 -4.32
N SER A 391 15.05 8.28 -4.08
CA SER A 391 13.70 8.39 -3.49
C SER A 391 12.77 9.27 -4.28
N PHE A 392 11.64 8.75 -4.69
CA PHE A 392 10.52 9.52 -5.21
C PHE A 392 9.55 9.87 -4.07
N ILE A 393 9.27 11.17 -3.92
CA ILE A 393 8.39 11.71 -2.88
C ILE A 393 7.14 12.30 -3.53
N GLU A 394 5.96 11.86 -3.09
CA GLU A 394 4.69 12.44 -3.54
C GLU A 394 4.48 13.87 -3.05
N THR A 395 3.84 14.66 -3.91
CA THR A 395 3.44 16.02 -3.59
C THR A 395 1.95 16.27 -3.76
N SER A 396 1.19 15.35 -4.38
CA SER A 396 -0.26 15.45 -4.55
C SER A 396 -1.02 14.68 -3.47
N PHE A 397 -2.23 15.15 -3.15
CA PHE A 397 -3.16 14.45 -2.26
C PHE A 397 -3.74 13.23 -2.96
N THR A 398 -3.90 12.14 -2.21
CA THR A 398 -4.55 10.91 -2.67
C THR A 398 -5.99 10.88 -2.18
N LEU A 399 -6.92 10.56 -3.08
CA LEU A 399 -8.32 10.33 -2.70
C LEU A 399 -8.46 8.97 -2.01
N MET A 400 -8.87 8.99 -0.74
CA MET A 400 -9.17 7.81 0.08
C MET A 400 -10.65 7.83 0.46
N SER A 401 -11.45 6.95 -0.14
CA SER A 401 -12.91 6.93 0.00
C SER A 401 -13.52 8.31 -0.28
N PHE A 402 -13.86 9.09 0.75
CA PHE A 402 -14.44 10.44 0.64
C PHE A 402 -13.49 11.58 1.06
N LEU A 403 -12.23 11.30 1.40
CA LEU A 403 -11.28 12.29 1.91
C LEU A 403 -9.98 12.33 1.08
N PHE A 404 -9.53 13.54 0.73
CA PHE A 404 -8.21 13.75 0.13
C PHE A 404 -7.16 13.87 1.24
N LEU A 405 -6.18 12.97 1.22
CA LEU A 405 -5.12 12.89 2.23
C LEU A 405 -3.75 12.86 1.56
N LYS A 406 -2.81 13.58 2.16
CA LYS A 406 -1.39 13.30 1.90
C LYS A 406 -1.03 12.05 2.69
N ILE A 407 -0.88 10.91 2.00
CA ILE A 407 -0.70 9.61 2.66
C ILE A 407 0.61 9.60 3.43
N VAL A 408 1.68 10.11 2.80
CA VAL A 408 2.97 10.27 3.45
C VAL A 408 3.34 11.75 3.53
N ALA A 409 3.45 12.27 4.75
CA ALA A 409 3.96 13.61 4.97
C ALA A 409 5.38 13.73 4.41
N TYR A 410 5.73 14.88 3.82
CA TYR A 410 7.03 15.08 3.15
C TYR A 410 8.22 14.72 4.06
N GLN A 411 8.19 15.18 5.32
CA GLN A 411 9.23 14.89 6.32
C GLN A 411 9.36 13.40 6.67
N SER A 412 8.29 12.62 6.49
CA SER A 412 8.32 11.17 6.67
C SER A 412 8.77 10.43 5.42
N ALA A 413 8.56 11.00 4.24
CA ALA A 413 9.03 10.45 2.97
C ALA A 413 10.52 10.69 2.71
N ASP A 414 11.15 11.59 3.47
CA ASP A 414 12.57 11.89 3.37
C ASP A 414 13.40 10.74 4.01
N PRO A 415 14.25 10.03 3.24
CA PRO A 415 15.09 8.95 3.76
C PRO A 415 16.29 9.44 4.56
N GLU A 416 16.61 10.74 4.51
CA GLU A 416 17.84 11.38 5.06
C GLU A 416 19.17 10.99 4.42
N PHE A 417 19.16 9.93 3.61
CA PHE A 417 20.31 9.43 2.89
C PHE A 417 19.98 9.27 1.40
N GLY A 418 20.95 9.57 0.53
CA GLY A 418 20.82 9.46 -0.92
C GLY A 418 20.10 10.64 -1.59
N ILE A 419 19.70 10.41 -2.84
CA ILE A 419 19.05 11.41 -3.69
C ILE A 419 17.53 11.32 -3.49
N LYS A 420 16.86 12.47 -3.39
CA LYS A 420 15.39 12.54 -3.37
C LYS A 420 14.84 13.40 -4.51
N CYS A 421 13.63 13.10 -4.91
CA CYS A 421 13.00 13.62 -6.10
C CYS A 421 11.52 13.85 -5.85
N ASP A 422 11.09 15.11 -5.89
CA ASP A 422 9.68 15.48 -5.71
C ASP A 422 8.89 15.19 -6.98
N VAL A 423 7.78 14.47 -6.85
CA VAL A 423 6.93 14.07 -7.97
C VAL A 423 5.51 14.61 -7.77
N PRO A 424 4.93 15.33 -8.75
CA PRO A 424 3.54 15.83 -8.72
C PRO A 424 2.46 14.75 -8.91
N LEU A 425 2.72 13.53 -8.45
CA LEU A 425 1.78 12.41 -8.43
C LEU A 425 1.24 12.18 -7.03
N ASP A 426 0.10 11.48 -6.98
CA ASP A 426 -0.43 10.96 -5.73
C ASP A 426 0.27 9.65 -5.33
N HIS A 427 -0.03 9.15 -4.13
CA HIS A 427 0.60 7.96 -3.56
C HIS A 427 0.35 6.69 -4.36
N ARG A 428 -0.75 6.63 -5.11
CA ARG A 428 -1.15 5.46 -5.89
C ARG A 428 -0.48 5.44 -7.26
N GLU A 429 -0.24 6.60 -7.86
CA GLU A 429 0.29 6.73 -9.22
C GLU A 429 1.82 6.92 -9.25
N ILE A 430 2.46 7.32 -8.15
CA ILE A 430 3.91 7.58 -8.12
C ILE A 430 4.79 6.37 -8.48
N CYS A 431 4.30 5.14 -8.31
CA CYS A 431 4.98 3.89 -8.66
C CYS A 431 4.56 3.32 -10.04
N LYS A 432 3.81 4.10 -10.82
CA LYS A 432 3.25 3.70 -12.12
C LYS A 432 3.78 4.62 -13.22
N PRO A 433 4.97 4.35 -13.76
CA PRO A 433 5.49 5.13 -14.87
C PRO A 433 4.51 5.03 -16.05
N ALA A 434 4.31 6.16 -16.75
CA ALA A 434 3.34 6.20 -17.85
C ALA A 434 3.87 5.59 -19.16
N GLY A 435 5.17 5.28 -19.22
CA GLY A 435 5.86 4.69 -20.37
C GLY A 435 7.33 4.47 -20.06
N ARG A 436 8.07 3.83 -20.98
CA ARG A 436 9.52 3.54 -20.86
C ARG A 436 10.39 4.79 -20.93
N ASP A 437 9.89 5.87 -21.51
CA ASP A 437 10.52 7.20 -21.53
C ASP A 437 10.17 8.05 -20.28
N CYS A 438 9.35 7.52 -19.36
CA CYS A 438 9.01 8.22 -18.12
C CYS A 438 10.21 8.25 -17.18
N PHE A 439 10.49 9.41 -16.57
CA PHE A 439 11.63 9.57 -15.66
C PHE A 439 11.61 8.60 -14.47
N LEU A 440 10.43 8.21 -13.97
CA LEU A 440 10.30 7.22 -12.89
C LEU A 440 10.98 5.89 -13.28
N TYR A 441 10.78 5.47 -14.52
CA TYR A 441 11.38 4.27 -15.08
C TYR A 441 12.84 4.49 -15.50
N LEU A 442 13.15 5.62 -16.14
CA LEU A 442 14.51 5.90 -16.60
C LEU A 442 15.53 5.97 -15.45
N GLU A 443 15.15 6.48 -14.27
CA GLU A 443 16.05 6.46 -13.11
C GLU A 443 16.33 5.04 -12.60
N LEU A 444 15.33 4.15 -12.65
CA LEU A 444 15.53 2.74 -12.34
C LEU A 444 16.54 2.10 -13.31
N ILE A 445 16.35 2.30 -14.61
CA ILE A 445 17.23 1.73 -15.63
C ILE A 445 18.67 2.24 -15.50
N LYS A 446 18.89 3.52 -15.19
CA LYS A 446 20.22 4.06 -14.93
C LYS A 446 20.97 3.31 -13.83
N PHE A 447 20.27 2.97 -12.74
CA PHE A 447 20.84 2.21 -11.64
C PHE A 447 21.12 0.76 -12.04
N LEU A 448 20.19 0.10 -12.73
CA LEU A 448 20.39 -1.27 -13.20
C LEU A 448 21.58 -1.38 -14.16
N GLN A 449 21.75 -0.41 -15.05
CA GLN A 449 22.89 -0.37 -15.97
C GLN A 449 24.22 -0.10 -15.25
N LYS A 450 24.23 0.68 -14.16
CA LYS A 450 25.44 0.94 -13.36
C LYS A 450 25.98 -0.33 -12.70
N TYR A 451 25.10 -1.21 -12.22
CA TYR A 451 25.46 -2.39 -11.43
C TYR A 451 25.41 -3.70 -12.21
N LYS A 452 25.19 -3.62 -13.52
CA LYS A 452 25.32 -4.76 -14.43
C LYS A 452 26.78 -5.23 -14.39
N GLN A 453 27.01 -6.45 -13.90
CA GLN A 453 28.29 -7.12 -14.11
C GLN A 453 28.29 -7.69 -15.54
N ASP A 454 29.38 -7.43 -16.27
CA ASP A 454 29.64 -8.00 -17.60
C ASP A 454 30.02 -9.47 -17.55
#